data_AF-A0AAW1UGK0-F1
#
_entry.id   AF-A0AAW1UGK0-F1
#
_cell.length_a   1.000
_cell.length_b   1.000
_cell.length_c   1.000
_cell.angle_alpha   90.00
_cell.angle_beta   90.00
_cell.angle_gamma   90.00
#
_symmetry.space_group_name_H-M   'P 1'
#
loop_
_entity.id
_entity.type
_entity.pdbx_description
1 polymer ?
#
loop_
_entity_poly.entity_id
_entity_poly.type
_entity_poly.pdbx_seq_one_letter_code
_entity_poly.pdbx_strand_id
1 'polypeptide(L)'
;MLEGFKPTNVKHSKECFVNKNNSQVYMHSIIIASVQLCGYIVAGSLINLLGKKKLLFILGTLGGLCSYCLYFSNTSTITLILTSMYISSSSIGLNVVLSVIVDLFPTTLRTITVQLAMLFGRFGAMGGNLAFPFVLKIGCAAVFGTLGTVMISSAFMTLLLPNTDMQPLQ
;
A
#
# COMPACT_ATOMS: atom_id res chain seq x y z
N MET A 1 12.70 -2.04 13.14
CA MET A 1 11.95 -0.75 13.11
C MET A 1 11.24 -0.42 14.43
N LEU A 2 11.31 -1.28 15.46
CA LEU A 2 10.66 -1.08 16.77
C LEU A 2 11.61 -0.63 17.89
N GLU A 3 12.91 -0.47 17.63
CA GLU A 3 13.88 -0.05 18.66
C GLU A 3 13.85 1.46 18.98
N GLY A 4 13.11 2.27 18.23
CA GLY A 4 12.96 3.71 18.48
C GLY A 4 11.88 4.08 19.51
N PHE A 5 11.10 3.12 20.01
CA PHE A 5 9.96 3.37 20.90
C PHE A 5 10.13 2.66 22.26
N LYS A 6 11.34 2.65 22.81
CA LYS A 6 11.51 2.35 24.24
C LYS A 6 11.29 3.66 25.01
N PRO A 7 10.16 3.85 25.74
CA PRO A 7 10.04 4.96 26.64
C PRO A 7 11.03 4.73 27.79
N THR A 8 12.22 5.30 27.69
CA THR A 8 13.07 5.54 28.85
C THR A 8 12.23 6.39 29.80
N ASN A 9 12.12 5.97 31.07
CA ASN A 9 11.46 6.71 32.14
C ASN A 9 12.24 8.03 32.40
N VAL A 10 12.08 8.99 31.51
CA VAL A 10 12.60 10.34 31.64
C VAL A 10 11.54 11.13 32.38
N LYS A 11 11.87 11.56 33.59
CA LYS A 11 11.11 12.55 34.35
C LYS A 11 10.68 13.68 33.41
N HIS A 12 9.40 14.02 33.48
CA HIS A 12 8.77 15.08 32.71
C HIS A 12 9.53 16.42 32.89
N SER A 13 10.45 16.70 31.97
CA SER A 13 10.98 18.05 31.71
C SER A 13 10.67 18.37 30.25
N LYS A 14 9.96 19.48 30.04
CA LYS A 14 9.33 19.89 28.77
C LYS A 14 10.34 20.38 27.73
N GLU A 15 11.29 19.54 27.32
CA GLU A 15 12.11 19.83 26.13
C GLU A 15 12.20 18.60 25.23
N CYS A 16 11.66 18.72 24.02
CA CYS A 16 11.74 17.71 22.99
C CYS A 16 13.18 17.68 22.44
N PHE A 17 13.94 16.64 22.76
CA PHE A 17 15.24 16.41 22.13
C PHE A 17 15.00 16.02 20.66
N VAL A 18 15.05 17.01 19.76
CA VAL A 18 14.88 16.78 18.33
C VAL A 18 16.11 16.04 17.81
N ASN A 19 15.99 14.73 17.65
CA ASN A 19 17.05 13.91 17.10
C ASN A 19 17.26 14.31 15.63
N LYS A 20 18.30 15.11 15.35
CA LYS A 20 18.63 15.61 14.01
C LYS A 20 19.34 14.57 13.13
N ASN A 21 19.81 13.45 13.68
CA ASN A 21 20.59 12.45 12.96
C ASN A 21 19.74 11.31 12.37
N ASN A 22 18.76 11.65 11.51
CA ASN A 22 17.85 10.68 10.88
C ASN A 22 18.29 10.25 9.46
N SER A 23 19.57 10.39 9.11
CA SER A 23 20.10 10.12 7.76
C SER A 23 19.66 8.74 7.21
N GLN A 24 19.65 7.71 8.05
CA GLN A 24 19.22 6.36 7.67
C GLN A 24 17.75 6.29 7.24
N VAL A 25 16.85 7.04 7.87
CA VAL A 25 15.41 7.05 7.53
C VAL A 25 15.19 7.69 6.17
N TYR A 26 15.92 8.78 5.87
CA TYR A 26 15.90 9.42 4.57
C TYR A 26 16.45 8.49 3.49
N MET A 27 17.57 7.81 3.73
CA MET A 27 18.14 6.85 2.79
C MET A 27 17.17 5.69 2.49
N HIS A 28 16.52 5.11 3.50
CA HIS A 28 15.51 4.07 3.30
C HIS A 28 14.31 4.58 2.48
N SER A 29 13.87 5.81 2.69
CA SER A 29 12.75 6.40 1.96
C SER A 29 13.09 6.63 0.48
N ILE A 30 14.31 7.09 0.18
CA ILE A 30 14.81 7.26 -1.20
C ILE A 30 14.88 5.91 -1.92
N ILE A 31 15.36 4.85 -1.24
CA ILE A 31 15.41 3.50 -1.80
C ILE A 31 14.00 2.97 -2.10
N ILE A 32 13.04 3.16 -1.19
CA ILE A 32 11.65 2.73 -1.43
C ILE A 32 11.07 3.46 -2.65
N ALA A 33 11.30 4.78 -2.75
CA ALA A 33 10.81 5.58 -3.87
C ALA A 33 11.42 5.16 -5.22
N SER A 34 12.73 4.85 -5.25
CA SER A 34 13.39 4.41 -6.49
C SER A 34 12.89 3.03 -6.93
N VAL A 35 12.72 2.09 -6.00
CA VAL A 35 12.13 0.77 -6.29
C VAL A 35 10.70 0.90 -6.79
N GLN A 36 9.91 1.80 -6.20
CA GLN A 36 8.54 2.05 -6.62
C GLN A 36 8.47 2.60 -8.06
N LEU A 37 9.37 3.52 -8.42
CA LEU A 37 9.46 4.05 -9.79
C LEU A 37 9.76 2.93 -10.80
N CYS A 38 10.75 2.09 -10.51
CA CYS A 38 11.06 0.93 -11.34
C CYS A 38 9.88 -0.05 -11.42
N GLY A 39 9.19 -0.26 -10.30
CA GLY A 39 8.00 -1.10 -10.21
C GLY A 39 6.87 -0.62 -11.12
N TYR A 40 6.64 0.68 -11.22
CA TYR A 40 5.65 1.24 -12.15
C TYR A 40 5.97 0.96 -13.61
N ILE A 41 7.24 1.08 -14.02
CA ILE A 41 7.66 0.81 -15.41
C ILE A 41 7.40 -0.67 -15.73
N VAL A 42 7.81 -1.58 -14.85
CA VAL A 42 7.59 -3.02 -15.04
C VAL A 42 6.09 -3.35 -15.06
N ALA A 43 5.30 -2.79 -14.16
CA ALA A 43 3.87 -3.03 -14.11
C ALA A 43 3.13 -2.46 -15.32
N GLY A 44 3.57 -1.32 -15.86
CA GLY A 44 3.05 -0.76 -17.11
C GLY A 44 3.31 -1.66 -18.32
N SER A 45 4.46 -2.31 -18.40
CA SER A 45 4.70 -3.32 -19.43
C SER A 45 3.84 -4.57 -19.20
N LEU A 46 3.70 -4.98 -17.94
CA LEU A 46 2.97 -6.19 -17.55
C LEU A 46 1.46 -6.08 -17.80
N ILE A 47 0.88 -4.88 -17.69
CA ILE A 47 -0.55 -4.66 -17.92
C ILE A 47 -0.94 -4.84 -19.39
N ASN A 48 -0.04 -4.50 -20.31
CA ASN A 48 -0.24 -4.71 -21.75
C ASN A 48 -0.19 -6.19 -22.12
N LEU A 49 0.49 -7.02 -21.33
CA LEU A 49 0.68 -8.45 -21.61
C LEU A 49 -0.40 -9.35 -20.96
N LEU A 50 -0.82 -9.02 -19.73
CA LEU A 50 -1.67 -9.89 -18.88
C LEU A 50 -3.10 -9.39 -18.67
N GLY A 51 -3.40 -8.15 -19.07
CA GLY A 51 -4.71 -7.53 -18.84
C GLY A 51 -4.87 -6.96 -17.42
N LYS A 52 -5.79 -6.01 -17.26
CA LYS A 52 -5.94 -5.21 -16.02
C LYS A 52 -6.43 -6.04 -14.84
N LYS A 53 -7.38 -6.96 -15.08
CA LYS A 53 -8.01 -7.77 -14.02
C LYS A 53 -7.02 -8.75 -13.38
N LYS A 54 -6.27 -9.49 -14.20
CA LYS A 54 -5.30 -10.48 -13.72
C LYS A 54 -4.16 -9.80 -12.98
N LEU A 55 -3.70 -8.65 -13.48
CA LEU A 55 -2.66 -7.86 -12.83
C LEU A 55 -3.08 -7.37 -11.44
N LEU A 56 -4.31 -6.86 -11.26
CA LEU A 56 -4.82 -6.47 -9.94
C LEU A 56 -4.87 -7.65 -8.95
N PHE A 57 -5.33 -8.82 -9.41
CA PHE A 57 -5.37 -10.01 -8.56
C PHE A 57 -3.96 -10.47 -8.14
N ILE A 58 -3.01 -10.51 -9.07
CA ILE A 58 -1.62 -10.91 -8.80
C ILE A 58 -0.95 -9.91 -7.85
N LEU A 59 -1.11 -8.61 -8.08
CA LEU A 59 -0.53 -7.58 -7.22
C LEU A 59 -1.12 -7.61 -5.81
N GLY A 60 -2.45 -7.78 -5.69
CA GLY A 60 -3.12 -7.84 -4.38
C GLY A 60 -2.74 -9.09 -3.57
N THR A 61 -2.64 -10.25 -4.23
CA THR A 61 -2.20 -11.50 -3.57
C THR A 61 -0.72 -11.44 -3.18
N LEU A 62 0.14 -10.94 -4.07
CA LEU A 62 1.57 -10.76 -3.79
C LEU A 62 1.82 -9.76 -2.65
N GLY A 63 1.14 -8.61 -2.67
CA GLY A 63 1.23 -7.60 -1.61
C GLY A 63 0.70 -8.12 -0.26
N GLY A 64 -0.41 -8.86 -0.28
CA GLY A 64 -0.95 -9.53 0.91
C GLY A 64 0.05 -10.51 1.51
N LEU A 65 0.59 -11.43 0.70
CA LEU A 65 1.63 -12.39 1.12
C LEU A 65 2.86 -11.69 1.69
N CYS A 66 3.32 -10.61 1.04
CA CYS A 66 4.46 -9.81 1.49
C CYS A 66 4.24 -9.25 2.91
N SER A 67 3.01 -8.83 3.22
CA SER A 67 2.64 -8.33 4.56
C SER A 67 2.68 -9.41 5.63
N TYR A 68 2.26 -10.63 5.32
CA TYR A 68 2.39 -11.76 6.25
C TYR A 68 3.84 -12.17 6.46
N CYS A 69 4.63 -12.20 5.38
CA CYS A 69 6.06 -12.49 5.46
C CYS A 69 6.82 -11.46 6.32
N LEU A 70 6.30 -10.24 6.46
CA LEU A 70 6.90 -9.22 7.33
C LEU A 70 6.97 -9.66 8.79
N TYR A 71 6.00 -10.46 9.25
CA TYR A 71 5.98 -10.98 10.62
C TYR A 71 7.18 -11.90 10.92
N PHE A 72 7.66 -12.63 9.92
CA PHE A 72 8.78 -13.55 10.06
C PHE A 72 10.15 -12.89 9.83
N SER A 73 10.16 -11.61 9.45
CA SER A 73 11.39 -10.87 9.12
C SER A 73 12.12 -10.43 10.39
N ASN A 74 13.33 -10.97 10.61
CA ASN A 74 14.20 -10.60 11.73
C ASN A 74 15.25 -9.53 11.36
N THR A 75 15.46 -9.26 10.07
CA THR A 75 16.53 -8.36 9.59
C THR A 75 15.96 -7.08 9.00
N SER A 76 16.63 -5.94 9.26
CA SER A 76 16.25 -4.63 8.71
C SER A 76 16.19 -4.61 7.19
N THR A 77 17.15 -5.24 6.50
CA THR A 77 17.19 -5.33 5.03
C THR A 77 16.00 -6.07 4.45
N ILE A 78 15.62 -7.21 5.05
CA ILE A 78 14.49 -8.02 4.59
C ILE A 78 13.19 -7.23 4.76
N THR A 79 13.04 -6.55 5.89
CA THR A 79 11.87 -5.70 6.17
C THR A 79 11.75 -4.56 5.14
N LEU A 80 12.85 -3.94 4.74
CA LEU A 80 12.87 -2.88 3.71
C LEU A 80 12.48 -3.41 2.32
N ILE A 81 12.95 -4.60 1.96
CA ILE A 81 12.60 -5.22 0.67
C ILE A 81 11.11 -5.55 0.64
N LEU A 82 10.59 -6.20 1.68
CA LEU A 82 9.17 -6.58 1.72
C LEU A 82 8.25 -5.34 1.79
N THR A 83 8.60 -4.33 2.60
CA THR A 83 7.79 -3.10 2.67
C THR A 83 7.81 -2.33 1.36
N SER A 84 8.94 -2.28 0.65
CA SER A 84 8.99 -1.62 -0.67
C SER A 84 8.15 -2.35 -1.71
N MET A 85 8.15 -3.68 -1.72
CA MET A 85 7.26 -4.49 -2.57
C MET A 85 5.78 -4.27 -2.23
N TYR A 86 5.43 -4.25 -0.94
CA TYR A 86 4.07 -3.97 -0.47
C TYR A 86 3.59 -2.57 -0.90
N ILE A 87 4.40 -1.53 -0.70
CA ILE A 87 4.05 -0.15 -1.06
C ILE A 87 3.91 -0.01 -2.58
N SER A 88 4.82 -0.63 -3.34
CA SER A 88 4.79 -0.60 -4.81
C SER A 88 3.52 -1.26 -5.35
N SER A 89 3.22 -2.48 -4.90
CA SER A 89 2.01 -3.20 -5.32
C SER A 89 0.72 -2.46 -4.96
N SER A 90 0.65 -1.88 -3.76
CA SER A 90 -0.48 -1.05 -3.32
C SER A 90 -0.68 0.18 -4.21
N SER A 91 0.41 0.87 -4.54
CA SER A 91 0.36 2.11 -5.32
C SER A 91 0.00 1.83 -6.78
N ILE A 92 0.56 0.78 -7.36
CA ILE A 92 0.19 0.31 -8.71
C ILE A 92 -1.27 -0.12 -8.73
N GLY A 93 -1.72 -0.90 -7.73
CA GLY A 93 -3.11 -1.35 -7.63
C GLY A 93 -4.10 -0.19 -7.62
N LEU A 94 -3.82 0.87 -6.85
CA LEU A 94 -4.64 2.09 -6.85
C LEU A 94 -4.75 2.72 -8.24
N ASN A 95 -3.64 2.89 -8.96
CA ASN A 95 -3.63 3.47 -10.30
C ASN A 95 -4.41 2.61 -11.31
N VAL A 96 -4.32 1.29 -11.20
CA VAL A 96 -5.04 0.37 -12.09
C VAL A 96 -6.54 0.39 -11.79
N VAL A 97 -6.96 0.44 -10.52
CA VAL A 97 -8.37 0.59 -10.14
C VAL A 97 -8.94 1.90 -10.69
N LEU A 98 -8.20 3.01 -10.56
CA LEU A 98 -8.62 4.30 -11.14
C LEU A 98 -8.75 4.23 -12.66
N SER A 99 -7.82 3.54 -13.33
CA SER A 99 -7.89 3.32 -14.78
C SER A 99 -9.14 2.53 -15.18
N VAL A 100 -9.48 1.46 -14.45
CA VAL A 100 -10.69 0.66 -14.70
C VAL A 100 -11.97 1.47 -14.48
N ILE A 101 -12.02 2.31 -13.45
CA ILE A 101 -13.16 3.21 -13.19
C ILE A 101 -13.38 4.17 -14.36
N VAL A 102 -12.29 4.74 -14.87
CA VAL A 102 -12.29 5.68 -16.00
C VAL A 102 -12.76 5.02 -17.30
N ASP A 103 -12.47 3.73 -17.49
CA ASP A 103 -12.89 2.94 -18.65
C ASP A 103 -14.34 2.46 -18.56
N LEU A 104 -14.82 2.16 -17.34
CA LEU A 104 -16.17 1.63 -17.13
C LEU A 104 -17.26 2.71 -17.18
N PHE A 105 -16.93 3.94 -16.78
CA PHE A 105 -17.89 5.04 -16.70
C PHE A 105 -17.75 6.02 -17.87
N PRO A 106 -18.88 6.54 -18.42
CA PRO A 106 -18.86 7.51 -19.51
C PRO A 106 -18.21 8.84 -19.10
N THR A 107 -17.69 9.58 -20.08
CA THR A 107 -16.90 10.83 -19.91
C THR A 107 -17.60 11.90 -19.07
N THR A 108 -18.93 11.98 -19.14
CA THR A 108 -19.75 12.94 -18.36
C THR A 108 -19.71 12.68 -16.85
N LEU A 109 -19.50 11.42 -16.42
CA LEU A 109 -19.50 11.02 -15.01
C LEU A 109 -18.10 10.63 -14.50
N ARG A 110 -17.13 10.45 -15.40
CA ARG A 110 -15.76 10.01 -15.12
C ARG A 110 -15.10 10.75 -13.95
N THR A 111 -15.13 12.08 -13.96
CA THR A 111 -14.47 12.89 -12.92
C THR A 111 -15.13 12.73 -11.56
N ILE A 112 -16.47 12.67 -11.51
CA ILE A 112 -17.23 12.53 -10.26
C ILE A 112 -16.96 11.16 -9.64
N THR A 113 -16.96 10.10 -10.45
CA THR A 113 -16.68 8.73 -9.95
C THR A 113 -15.26 8.61 -9.41
N VAL A 114 -14.27 9.19 -10.10
CA VAL A 114 -12.86 9.20 -9.63
C VAL A 114 -12.72 9.96 -8.32
N GLN A 115 -13.32 11.14 -8.20
CA GLN A 115 -13.29 11.92 -6.96
C GLN A 115 -14.00 11.19 -5.81
N LEU A 116 -15.12 10.53 -6.09
CA LEU A 116 -15.83 9.72 -5.10
C LEU A 116 -14.98 8.53 -4.63
N ALA A 117 -14.30 7.83 -5.55
CA ALA A 117 -13.38 6.76 -5.21
C ALA A 117 -12.21 7.25 -4.35
N MET A 118 -11.63 8.42 -4.69
CA MET A 118 -10.57 9.04 -3.89
C MET A 118 -11.08 9.54 -2.53
N LEU A 119 -12.34 10.00 -2.43
CA LEU A 119 -12.97 10.39 -1.17
C LEU A 119 -13.05 9.19 -0.22
N PHE A 120 -13.51 8.02 -0.71
CA PHE A 120 -13.46 6.78 0.07
C PHE A 120 -12.03 6.38 0.43
N GLY A 121 -11.07 6.54 -0.48
CA GLY A 121 -9.65 6.33 -0.18
C GLY A 121 -9.12 7.21 0.96
N ARG A 122 -9.55 8.49 1.00
CA ARG A 122 -9.20 9.42 2.09
C ARG A 122 -9.86 9.06 3.41
N PHE A 123 -11.13 8.63 3.40
CA PHE A 123 -11.77 8.10 4.60
C PHE A 123 -11.04 6.85 5.12
N GLY A 124 -10.58 5.98 4.22
CA GLY A 124 -9.72 4.85 4.57
C GLY A 124 -8.40 5.27 5.23
N ALA A 125 -7.72 6.30 4.69
CA ALA A 125 -6.49 6.83 5.27
C ALA A 125 -6.72 7.48 6.65
N MET A 126 -7.82 8.24 6.82
CA MET A 126 -8.21 8.82 8.10
C MET A 126 -8.51 7.74 9.14
N GLY A 127 -9.34 6.76 8.79
CA GLY A 127 -9.67 5.63 9.67
C GLY A 127 -8.43 4.79 10.01
N GLY A 128 -7.58 4.52 9.02
CA GLY A 128 -6.33 3.79 9.19
C GLY A 128 -5.36 4.50 10.14
N ASN A 129 -5.15 5.81 9.97
CA ASN A 129 -4.29 6.59 10.86
C ASN A 129 -4.78 6.61 12.33
N LEU A 130 -6.10 6.59 12.55
CA LEU A 130 -6.68 6.53 13.89
C LEU A 130 -6.62 5.11 14.48
N ALA A 131 -6.87 4.08 13.66
CA ALA A 131 -6.91 2.68 14.09
C ALA A 131 -5.51 2.07 14.29
N PHE A 132 -4.52 2.48 13.50
CA PHE A 132 -3.16 1.95 13.55
C PHE A 132 -2.52 1.96 14.96
N PRO A 133 -2.53 3.07 15.72
CA PRO A 133 -1.99 3.08 17.08
C PRO A 133 -2.77 2.16 18.03
N PHE A 134 -4.08 1.95 17.81
CA PHE A 134 -4.88 1.04 18.62
C PHE A 134 -4.52 -0.43 18.36
N VAL A 135 -4.39 -0.83 17.09
CA VAL A 135 -4.00 -2.20 16.72
C VAL A 135 -2.56 -2.50 17.17
N LEU A 136 -1.66 -1.51 17.13
CA LEU A 136 -0.31 -1.64 17.66
C LEU A 136 -0.27 -1.94 19.17
N LYS A 137 -1.25 -1.51 19.96
CA LYS A 137 -1.34 -1.82 21.40
C LYS A 137 -1.64 -3.30 21.65
N ILE A 138 -2.36 -3.95 20.75
CA ILE A 138 -2.73 -5.37 20.83
C ILE A 138 -1.53 -6.24 20.43
N GLY A 139 -0.78 -5.81 19.42
CA GLY A 139 0.49 -6.42 19.06
C GLY A 139 0.93 -6.15 17.63
N CYS A 140 2.21 -6.38 17.37
CA CYS A 140 2.82 -6.21 16.05
C CYS A 140 2.25 -7.19 15.01
N ALA A 141 2.01 -8.44 15.42
CA ALA A 141 1.40 -9.47 14.59
C ALA A 141 0.00 -9.06 14.09
N ALA A 142 -0.78 -8.42 14.96
CA ALA A 142 -2.13 -7.96 14.62
C ALA A 142 -2.10 -6.90 13.51
N VAL A 143 -1.16 -5.96 13.56
CA VAL A 143 -1.02 -4.91 12.54
C VAL A 143 -0.71 -5.52 11.17
N PHE A 144 0.31 -6.37 11.07
CA PHE A 144 0.66 -6.99 9.80
C PHE A 144 -0.43 -7.94 9.29
N GLY A 145 -1.13 -8.64 10.18
CA GLY A 145 -2.29 -9.45 9.85
C GLY A 145 -3.46 -8.60 9.28
N THR A 146 -3.77 -7.46 9.90
CA THR A 146 -4.83 -6.56 9.40
C THR A 146 -4.49 -5.96 8.03
N LEU A 147 -3.23 -5.56 7.80
CA LEU A 147 -2.78 -5.07 6.49
C LEU A 147 -2.86 -6.16 5.41
N GLY A 148 -2.39 -7.38 5.74
CA GLY A 148 -2.45 -8.52 4.82
C GLY A 148 -3.87 -8.96 4.48
N THR A 149 -4.76 -9.03 5.47
CA THR A 149 -6.18 -9.42 5.27
C THR A 149 -6.92 -8.40 4.41
N VAL A 150 -6.69 -7.09 4.61
CA VAL A 150 -7.31 -6.04 3.79
C VAL A 150 -6.86 -6.17 2.32
N MET A 151 -5.57 -6.39 2.07
CA MET A 151 -5.07 -6.59 0.69
C MET A 151 -5.58 -7.88 0.03
N ILE A 152 -5.68 -8.98 0.78
CA ILE A 152 -6.25 -10.21 0.23
C ILE A 152 -7.75 -10.03 -0.07
N SER A 153 -8.47 -9.33 0.80
CA SER A 153 -9.89 -9.05 0.59
C SER A 153 -10.14 -8.19 -0.67
N SER A 154 -9.28 -7.21 -0.95
CA SER A 154 -9.36 -6.40 -2.17
C SER A 154 -9.02 -7.21 -3.42
N ALA A 155 -8.03 -8.12 -3.34
CA ALA A 155 -7.75 -9.06 -4.41
C ALA A 155 -8.95 -9.96 -4.70
N PHE A 156 -9.64 -10.44 -3.67
CA PHE A 156 -10.84 -11.26 -3.83
C PHE A 156 -12.00 -10.47 -4.44
N MET A 157 -12.23 -9.22 -4.00
CA MET A 157 -13.23 -8.34 -4.63
C MET A 157 -12.96 -8.10 -6.12
N THR A 158 -11.68 -8.11 -6.54
CA THR A 158 -11.31 -7.98 -7.96
C THR A 158 -11.80 -9.16 -8.80
N LEU A 159 -12.02 -10.35 -8.23
CA LEU A 159 -12.57 -11.49 -8.96
C LEU A 159 -14.01 -11.24 -9.42
N LEU A 160 -14.79 -10.51 -8.62
CA LEU A 160 -16.17 -10.14 -8.90
C LEU A 160 -16.28 -9.07 -10.01
N LEU A 161 -15.18 -8.37 -10.30
CA LEU A 161 -15.15 -7.37 -11.36
C LEU A 161 -15.28 -8.03 -12.74
N PRO A 162 -16.17 -7.56 -13.62
CA PRO A 162 -16.24 -8.04 -14.99
C PRO A 162 -14.91 -7.77 -15.71
N ASN A 163 -14.52 -8.66 -16.63
CA ASN A 163 -13.32 -8.45 -17.43
C ASN A 163 -13.55 -7.26 -18.36
N THR A 164 -12.95 -6.10 -18.06
CA THR A 164 -12.91 -4.93 -18.95
C THR A 164 -11.77 -5.05 -19.99
N ASP A 165 -11.40 -6.28 -20.34
CA ASP A 165 -10.29 -6.53 -21.25
C ASP A 165 -10.72 -6.17 -22.67
N MET A 166 -9.98 -5.23 -23.28
CA MET A 166 -9.97 -4.99 -24.73
C MET A 166 -11.32 -4.62 -25.38
N GLN A 167 -12.22 -3.90 -24.70
CA GLN A 167 -13.32 -3.24 -25.42
C GLN A 167 -12.80 -1.96 -26.08
N PRO A 168 -12.85 -1.81 -27.42
CA PRO A 168 -12.57 -0.53 -28.05
C PRO A 168 -13.59 0.49 -27.54
N LEU A 169 -13.12 1.72 -27.28
CA LEU A 169 -13.94 2.88 -26.94
C LEU A 169 -14.99 3.08 -28.05
N GLN A 170 -16.23 2.63 -27.83
CA GLN A 170 -17.39 2.96 -28.67
C GLN A 170 -18.11 4.18 -28.12
#